data_AF-A0A813KZC3-F1
#
_entry.id   AF-A0A813KZC3-F1
#
_cell.length_a   1.000
_cell.length_b   1.000
_cell.length_c   1.000
_cell.angle_alpha   90.00
_cell.angle_beta   90.00
_cell.angle_gamma   90.00
#
_symmetry.space_group_name_H-M   'P 1'
#
loop_
_entity.id
_entity.type
_entity.pdbx_description
1 polymer ?
#
loop_
_entity_poly.entity_id
_entity_poly.type
_entity_poly.pdbx_seq_one_letter_code
_entity_poly.pdbx_strand_id
1 'polypeptide(L)'
;MAETPKAPEDAKAATAEKVGEGSGVALAHRHVFGLKSGVKGNVHFTDETHLLYPAGHNTILYYADQKTQWRVFPGSEGSEGITCLTVSPNKKFLAVCEKFQ
;
A
#
# COMPACT_ATOMS: atom_id res chain seq x y z
N MET A 1 45.70 -10.85 14.72
CA MET A 1 45.22 -11.33 16.02
C MET A 1 44.74 -10.08 16.76
N ALA A 2 43.47 -9.84 17.09
CA ALA A 2 42.32 -10.70 17.28
C ALA A 2 41.04 -9.85 17.03
N GLU A 3 40.05 -10.44 16.39
CA GLU A 3 38.67 -10.60 16.87
C GLU A 3 37.68 -9.48 16.49
N THR A 4 36.81 -9.88 15.56
CA THR A 4 35.52 -9.29 15.22
C THR A 4 34.56 -9.35 16.41
N PRO A 5 33.67 -8.37 16.60
CA PRO A 5 32.41 -8.59 17.29
C PRO A 5 31.24 -8.65 16.29
N LYS A 6 30.53 -9.77 16.35
CA LYS A 6 29.29 -10.14 15.67
C LYS A 6 28.10 -9.92 16.60
N ALA A 7 26.99 -9.41 16.07
CA ALA A 7 25.56 -9.63 16.43
C ALA A 7 24.72 -8.34 16.22
N PRO A 8 23.37 -8.37 16.18
CA PRO A 8 22.40 -9.46 15.92
C PRO A 8 21.51 -9.15 14.68
N GLU A 9 21.03 -10.14 13.92
CA GLU A 9 19.71 -10.80 14.06
C GLU A 9 18.57 -10.05 13.33
N ASP A 10 18.01 -10.75 12.33
CA ASP A 10 16.66 -10.62 11.78
C ASP A 10 16.25 -9.38 10.96
N ALA A 11 16.80 -9.27 9.75
CA ALA A 11 16.05 -8.71 8.62
C ALA A 11 15.34 -9.86 7.89
N LYS A 12 14.24 -10.36 8.48
CA LYS A 12 13.36 -11.34 7.84
C LYS A 12 12.77 -10.69 6.57
N ALA A 13 13.36 -11.04 5.43
CA ALA A 13 12.84 -10.75 4.12
C ALA A 13 11.37 -11.19 4.08
N ALA A 14 10.47 -10.23 3.85
CA ALA A 14 9.06 -10.49 3.61
C ALA A 14 8.95 -11.38 2.37
N THR A 15 8.79 -12.67 2.62
CA THR A 15 8.46 -13.69 1.63
C THR A 15 7.11 -13.31 1.03
N ALA A 16 7.13 -12.92 -0.25
CA ALA A 16 5.92 -12.81 -1.05
C ALA A 16 5.29 -14.21 -1.14
N GLU A 17 4.23 -14.42 -0.36
CA GLU A 17 3.42 -15.62 -0.40
C GLU A 17 2.78 -15.72 -1.79
N LYS A 18 3.22 -16.73 -2.57
CA LYS A 18 2.47 -17.17 -3.73
C LYS A 18 1.20 -17.83 -3.23
N VAL A 19 0.09 -17.10 -3.26
CA VAL A 19 -1.24 -17.65 -3.00
C VAL A 19 -1.55 -18.68 -4.08
N GLY A 20 -1.69 -19.93 -3.63
CA GLY A 20 -2.06 -21.08 -4.46
C GLY A 20 -3.41 -20.92 -5.12
N GLU A 21 -3.51 -21.45 -6.33
CA GLU A 21 -4.72 -21.49 -7.15
C GLU A 21 -5.70 -22.52 -6.58
N GLY A 22 -6.45 -22.11 -5.55
CA GLY A 22 -7.68 -22.76 -5.16
C GLY A 22 -8.82 -22.14 -5.97
N SER A 23 -9.66 -22.97 -6.60
CA SER A 23 -10.93 -22.55 -7.22
C SER A 23 -11.97 -22.17 -6.16
N GLY A 24 -11.58 -21.31 -5.22
CA GLY A 24 -12.44 -20.67 -4.26
C GLY A 24 -13.04 -19.41 -4.86
N VAL A 25 -14.32 -19.16 -4.59
CA VAL A 25 -14.95 -17.88 -4.92
C VAL A 25 -14.28 -16.80 -4.06
N ALA A 26 -13.43 -15.98 -4.68
CA ALA A 26 -12.76 -14.87 -4.03
C ALA A 26 -13.51 -13.56 -4.32
N LEU A 27 -13.87 -12.83 -3.26
CA LEU A 27 -14.42 -11.48 -3.38
C LEU A 27 -13.26 -10.50 -3.48
N ALA A 28 -13.27 -9.67 -4.53
CA ALA A 28 -12.28 -8.62 -4.73
C ALA A 28 -12.97 -7.24 -4.72
N HIS A 29 -12.28 -6.24 -4.17
CA HIS A 29 -12.75 -4.85 -4.21
C HIS A 29 -12.76 -4.34 -5.65
N ARG A 30 -13.93 -3.87 -6.12
CA ARG A 30 -14.09 -3.31 -7.47
C ARG A 30 -14.10 -1.78 -7.48
N HIS A 31 -14.82 -1.20 -6.52
CA HIS A 31 -14.90 0.24 -6.34
C HIS A 31 -14.92 0.59 -4.86
N VAL A 32 -13.92 1.37 -4.45
CA VAL A 32 -13.80 1.99 -3.13
C VAL A 32 -14.04 3.48 -3.28
N PHE A 33 -15.07 3.98 -2.62
CA PHE A 33 -15.44 5.39 -2.66
C PHE A 33 -15.04 6.09 -1.36
N GLY A 34 -14.76 7.38 -1.50
CA GLY A 34 -14.35 8.23 -0.39
C GLY A 34 -12.86 8.53 -0.38
N LEU A 35 -12.51 9.57 0.35
CA LEU A 35 -11.15 10.07 0.52
C LEU A 35 -10.92 10.35 2.00
N LYS A 36 -9.79 9.90 2.55
CA LYS A 36 -9.46 10.18 3.95
C LYS A 36 -8.95 11.61 4.11
N SER A 37 -9.73 12.49 4.73
CA SER A 37 -9.41 13.92 4.93
C SER A 37 -8.31 14.19 5.96
N GLY A 38 -8.04 13.24 6.86
CA GLY A 38 -7.03 13.39 7.92
C GLY A 38 -5.57 13.30 7.46
N VAL A 39 -5.32 12.95 6.19
CA VAL A 39 -3.98 12.79 5.63
C VAL A 39 -3.64 14.01 4.76
N LYS A 40 -2.58 14.74 5.11
CA LYS A 40 -2.09 15.87 4.30
C LYS A 40 -1.39 15.35 3.04
N GLY A 41 -1.61 16.02 1.90
CA GLY A 41 -0.98 15.64 0.63
C GLY A 41 -1.29 14.19 0.27
N ASN A 42 -2.55 13.79 0.38
CA ASN A 42 -2.99 12.40 0.24
C ASN A 42 -3.25 11.99 -1.22
N VAL A 43 -3.30 12.93 -2.15
CA VAL A 43 -3.50 12.66 -3.57
C VAL A 43 -2.20 12.88 -4.33
N HIS A 44 -1.73 11.85 -5.02
CA HIS A 44 -0.50 11.89 -5.82
C HIS A 44 -0.76 11.42 -7.24
N PHE A 45 -0.09 12.02 -8.22
CA PHE A 45 -0.10 11.56 -9.60
C PHE A 45 1.13 10.69 -9.86
N THR A 46 0.93 9.38 -9.90
CA THR A 46 1.96 8.39 -10.26
C THR A 46 2.34 8.51 -11.73
N ASP A 47 1.36 8.83 -12.57
CA ASP A 47 1.53 9.07 -14.00
C ASP A 47 0.59 10.21 -14.44
N GLU A 48 0.50 10.54 -15.72
CA GLU A 48 -0.45 11.56 -16.21
C GLU A 48 -1.90 11.12 -16.03
N THR A 49 -2.12 9.82 -16.10
CA THR A 49 -3.44 9.17 -16.11
C THR A 49 -3.74 8.39 -14.83
N HIS A 50 -2.72 8.17 -14.00
CA HIS A 50 -2.81 7.38 -12.78
C HIS A 50 -2.75 8.25 -11.54
N LEU A 51 -3.83 8.23 -10.78
CA LEU A 51 -4.01 8.99 -9.54
C LEU A 51 -4.04 8.03 -8.36
N LEU A 52 -3.24 8.34 -7.34
CA LEU A 52 -3.14 7.56 -6.13
C LEU A 52 -3.78 8.33 -4.97
N TYR A 53 -4.66 7.67 -4.22
CA TYR A 53 -5.31 8.26 -3.06
C TYR A 53 -5.67 7.21 -1.99
N PRO A 54 -5.69 7.58 -0.70
CA PRO A 54 -6.16 6.71 0.37
C PRO A 54 -7.68 6.83 0.56
N ALA A 55 -8.33 5.68 0.70
CA ALA A 55 -9.75 5.54 1.01
C ALA A 55 -9.94 4.58 2.20
N GLY A 56 -10.32 5.14 3.35
CA GLY A 56 -10.42 4.38 4.60
C GLY A 56 -9.06 3.82 5.04
N HIS A 57 -8.93 2.50 5.03
CA HIS A 57 -7.70 1.75 5.32
C HIS A 57 -6.95 1.29 4.06
N ASN A 58 -7.50 1.53 2.88
CA ASN A 58 -6.92 1.05 1.63
C ASN A 58 -6.30 2.20 0.84
N THR A 59 -5.23 1.92 0.10
CA THR A 59 -4.68 2.87 -0.87
C THR A 59 -5.09 2.47 -2.28
N ILE A 60 -5.60 3.39 -3.07
CA ILE A 60 -6.19 3.12 -4.38
C ILE A 60 -5.33 3.75 -5.46
N LEU A 61 -5.04 2.97 -6.51
CA LEU A 61 -4.51 3.46 -7.78
C LEU A 61 -5.64 3.51 -8.79
N TYR A 62 -6.06 4.73 -9.13
CA TYR A 62 -7.15 5.01 -10.03
C TYR A 62 -6.65 5.45 -11.38
N TYR A 63 -7.18 4.83 -12.42
CA TYR A 63 -6.91 5.19 -13.80
C TYR A 63 -8.01 6.13 -14.27
N ALA A 64 -7.66 7.40 -14.46
CA ALA A 64 -8.62 8.47 -14.74
C ALA A 64 -9.31 8.32 -16.10
N ASP A 65 -8.59 7.79 -17.09
CA ASP A 65 -9.06 7.65 -18.46
C ASP A 65 -10.19 6.60 -18.59
N GLN A 66 -9.95 5.38 -18.10
CA GLN A 66 -10.97 4.31 -18.08
C GLN A 66 -11.86 4.33 -16.83
N LYS A 67 -11.71 5.33 -15.96
CA LYS A 67 -12.46 5.49 -14.70
C LYS A 67 -12.50 4.23 -13.84
N THR A 68 -11.40 3.49 -13.82
CA THR A 68 -11.29 2.17 -13.19
C THR A 68 -10.27 2.21 -12.05
N GLN A 69 -10.56 1.52 -10.95
CA GLN A 69 -9.61 1.33 -9.86
C GLN A 69 -8.72 0.15 -10.20
N TRP A 70 -7.56 0.44 -10.79
CA TRP A 70 -6.67 -0.57 -11.33
C TRP A 70 -6.12 -1.49 -10.24
N ARG A 71 -5.73 -0.90 -9.10
CA ARG A 71 -5.23 -1.62 -7.94
C ARG A 71 -5.75 -1.02 -6.65
N VAL A 72 -6.16 -1.91 -5.76
CA VAL A 72 -6.46 -1.61 -4.36
C VAL A 72 -5.36 -2.25 -3.54
N PHE A 73 -4.61 -1.45 -2.80
CA PHE A 73 -3.66 -1.93 -1.81
C PHE A 73 -4.43 -2.05 -0.48
N PRO A 74 -4.78 -3.27 -0.05
CA PRO A 74 -5.45 -3.45 1.22
C PRO A 74 -4.51 -3.02 2.35
N GLY A 75 -5.06 -2.30 3.32
CA GLY A 75 -4.37 -2.03 4.57
C GLY A 75 -4.23 -3.29 5.42
N SER A 76 -3.41 -3.22 6.46
CA SER A 76 -3.20 -4.32 7.39
C SER A 76 -4.43 -4.51 8.30
N GLU A 77 -4.81 -5.76 8.59
CA GLU A 77 -5.93 -6.04 9.50
C GLU A 77 -5.61 -5.53 10.92
N GLY A 78 -6.53 -4.77 11.52
CA GLY A 78 -6.34 -4.13 12.82
C GLY A 78 -5.77 -2.71 12.78
N SER A 79 -5.43 -2.19 11.60
CA SER A 79 -5.06 -0.79 11.38
C SER A 79 -6.25 0.13 11.69
N GLU A 80 -6.02 1.18 12.48
CA GLU A 80 -7.02 2.22 12.78
C GLU A 80 -7.19 3.18 11.59
N GLY A 81 -6.19 3.28 10.71
CA GLY A 81 -6.21 4.21 9.59
C GLY A 81 -4.86 4.44 8.96
N ILE A 82 -4.87 4.76 7.66
CA ILE A 82 -3.72 5.37 6.99
C ILE A 82 -3.53 6.78 7.55
N THR A 83 -2.35 7.08 8.10
CA THR A 83 -2.02 8.38 8.69
C THR A 83 -1.19 9.25 7.73
N CYS A 84 -0.29 8.63 6.98
CA CYS A 84 0.60 9.30 6.05
C CYS A 84 0.75 8.45 4.79
N LEU A 85 0.90 9.14 3.65
CA LEU A 85 1.17 8.50 2.37
C LEU A 85 2.16 9.35 1.60
N THR A 86 3.17 8.71 1.00
CA THR A 86 4.13 9.38 0.13
C THR A 86 4.58 8.48 -1.01
N VAL A 87 4.90 9.09 -2.14
CA VAL A 87 5.36 8.41 -3.34
C VAL A 87 6.82 8.78 -3.58
N SER A 88 7.63 7.82 -4.02
CA SER A 88 9.02 8.08 -4.36
C SER A 88 9.15 9.05 -5.54
N PRO A 89 10.27 9.80 -5.67
CA PRO A 89 10.47 10.72 -6.80
C PRO A 89 10.45 10.05 -8.18
N ASN A 90 10.87 8.78 -8.24
CA ASN A 90 10.81 7.97 -9.46
C ASN A 90 9.41 7.35 -9.72
N LYS A 91 8.43 7.61 -8.84
CA LYS A 91 7.03 7.16 -8.89
C LYS A 91 6.82 5.65 -8.99
N LYS A 92 7.85 4.86 -8.65
CA LYS A 92 7.80 3.39 -8.66
C LYS A 92 7.47 2.80 -7.30
N PHE A 93 7.71 3.53 -6.22
CA PHE A 93 7.53 3.05 -4.85
C PHE A 93 6.52 3.93 -4.12
N LEU A 94 5.72 3.27 -3.30
CA LEU A 94 4.70 3.87 -2.45
C LEU A 94 5.04 3.51 -1.01
N ALA A 95 5.12 4.51 -0.13
CA ALA A 95 5.21 4.32 1.30
C ALA A 95 3.90 4.75 1.96
N VAL A 96 3.30 3.83 2.72
CA VAL A 96 2.07 4.04 3.47
C VAL A 96 2.40 3.85 4.95
N CYS A 97 1.95 4.78 5.79
CA CYS A 97 2.04 4.65 7.24
C CYS A 97 0.65 4.41 7.79
N GLU A 98 0.52 3.35 8.59
CA GLU A 98 -0.71 2.93 9.24
C GLU A 98 -0.55 3.07 10.75
N LYS A 99 -1.62 3.41 11.45
CA LYS A 99 -1.63 3.45 12.92
C LYS A 99 -2.24 2.16 13.46
N PHE A 100 -1.51 1.49 14.34
CA PHE A 100 -2.00 0.39 15.16
C PHE A 100 -2.18 0.87 16.60
N GLN A 101 -3.16 0.29 17.30
CA GLN A 101 -3.48 0.53 18.70
C GLN A 101 -3.13 -0.72 19.51
#